data_AF-A0AAX6NDW2-F1
#
_entry.id   AF-A0AAX6NDW2-F1
#
_cell.length_a   1.000
_cell.length_b   1.000
_cell.length_c   1.000
_cell.angle_alpha   90.00
_cell.angle_beta   90.00
_cell.angle_gamma   90.00
#
_symmetry.space_group_name_H-M   'P 1'
#
loop_
_entity.id
_entity.type
_entity.pdbx_description
1 polymer ?
#
loop_
_entity_poly.entity_id
_entity_poly.type
_entity_poly.pdbx_seq_one_letter_code
_entity_poly.pdbx_strand_id
1 'polypeptide(L)'
;MDVVKEIQLLKYQNKLLQSLVNGDEFPFFMFALNHSLNETQVNSILKVVNVFDFRLKEETDENFNKFVKQHNEDKANLNELGVDSNSLFKNELPTLEEFKSYVGAIYTEAFEIEYLLQSLKKQEINTKVCSYLLEQSK
;
A
#
# COMPACT_ATOMS: atom_id res chain seq x y z
N MET A 1 13.77 0.47 33.83
CA MET A 1 13.33 -0.41 32.74
C MET A 1 14.21 -0.10 31.54
N ASP A 2 14.79 -1.12 30.91
CA ASP A 2 15.71 -0.92 29.77
C ASP A 2 14.88 -1.01 28.48
N VAL A 3 14.51 0.15 27.95
CA VAL A 3 13.64 0.28 26.75
C VAL A 3 14.25 -0.43 25.55
N VAL A 4 15.59 -0.45 25.43
CA VAL A 4 16.27 -1.12 24.32
C VAL A 4 16.09 -2.64 24.41
N LYS A 5 16.26 -3.21 25.61
CA LYS A 5 16.02 -4.65 25.83
C LYS A 5 14.56 -5.04 25.59
N GLU A 6 13.63 -4.19 25.99
CA GLU A 6 12.20 -4.42 25.76
C GLU A 6 11.85 -4.42 24.26
N ILE A 7 12.38 -3.46 23.50
CA ILE A 7 12.22 -3.43 22.03
C ILE A 7 12.83 -4.67 21.37
N GLN A 8 14.02 -5.11 21.81
CA GLN A 8 14.65 -6.32 21.28
C GLN A 8 13.80 -7.57 21.55
N LEU A 9 13.24 -7.68 22.75
CA LEU A 9 12.34 -8.77 23.11
C LEU A 9 11.08 -8.77 22.24
N LEU A 10 10.43 -7.61 22.08
CA LEU A 10 9.23 -7.46 21.24
C LEU A 10 9.51 -7.81 19.77
N LYS A 11 10.64 -7.36 19.21
CA LYS A 11 11.05 -7.72 17.85
C LYS A 11 11.26 -9.23 17.68
N TYR A 12 11.88 -9.87 18.68
CA TYR A 12 12.07 -11.32 18.65
C TYR A 12 10.76 -12.10 18.78
N GLN A 13 9.87 -11.68 19.69
CA GLN A 13 8.53 -12.26 19.83
C GLN A 13 7.72 -12.14 18.53
N ASN A 14 7.76 -10.98 17.86
CA ASN A 14 7.11 -10.82 16.56
C ASN A 14 7.69 -11.76 15.49
N LYS A 15 9.00 -11.98 15.46
CA LYS A 15 9.62 -12.96 14.54
C LYS A 15 9.15 -14.40 14.83
N LEU A 16 9.01 -14.76 16.10
CA LEU A 16 8.46 -16.08 16.46
C LEU A 16 7.00 -16.20 16.01
N LEU A 17 6.17 -15.18 16.25
CA LEU A 17 4.78 -15.16 15.80
C LEU A 17 4.67 -15.27 14.27
N GLN A 18 5.52 -14.56 13.52
CA GLN A 18 5.60 -14.67 12.06
C GLN A 18 5.87 -16.10 11.61
N SER A 19 6.76 -16.84 12.28
CA SER A 19 7.05 -18.25 11.91
C SER A 19 5.88 -19.21 12.11
N LEU A 20 4.86 -18.81 12.89
CA LEU A 20 3.67 -19.62 13.13
C LEU A 20 2.56 -19.35 12.10
N VAL A 21 2.62 -18.20 11.42
CA VAL A 21 1.62 -17.83 10.41
C VAL A 21 2.00 -18.46 9.08
N ASN A 22 1.01 -19.00 8.37
CA ASN A 22 1.20 -19.47 7.01
C ASN A 22 1.48 -18.26 6.10
N GLY A 23 2.75 -18.01 5.78
CA GLY A 23 3.15 -16.84 4.98
C GLY A 23 2.54 -16.81 3.58
N ASP A 24 2.12 -17.97 3.07
CA ASP A 24 1.44 -18.07 1.77
C ASP A 24 -0.02 -17.59 1.81
N GLU A 25 -0.66 -17.57 2.98
CA GLU A 25 -2.04 -17.06 3.15
C GLU A 25 -2.10 -15.54 3.25
N PHE A 26 -1.06 -14.92 3.82
CA PHE A 26 -1.02 -13.48 4.06
C PHE A 26 0.25 -12.80 3.50
N PRO A 27 0.54 -12.95 2.19
CA PRO A 27 1.80 -12.51 1.61
C PRO A 27 2.03 -11.00 1.70
N PHE A 28 0.98 -10.16 1.62
CA PHE A 28 1.13 -8.71 1.79
C PHE A 28 1.40 -8.32 3.25
N PHE A 29 0.75 -8.96 4.22
CA PHE A 29 1.04 -8.68 5.63
C PHE A 29 2.42 -9.20 6.05
N MET A 30 2.86 -10.33 5.50
CA MET A 30 4.24 -10.79 5.65
C MET A 30 5.23 -9.81 5.01
N PHE A 31 4.91 -9.30 3.82
CA PHE A 31 5.70 -8.24 3.19
C PHE A 31 5.84 -7.02 4.12
N ALA A 32 4.73 -6.53 4.68
CA ALA A 32 4.74 -5.37 5.58
C ALA A 32 5.57 -5.62 6.84
N LEU A 33 5.45 -6.80 7.43
CA LEU A 33 6.22 -7.22 8.61
C LEU A 33 7.73 -7.32 8.32
N ASN A 34 8.10 -7.91 7.18
CA ASN A 34 9.50 -8.07 6.77
C ASN A 34 10.17 -6.71 6.53
N HIS A 35 9.42 -5.72 6.03
CA HIS A 35 9.90 -4.35 5.80
C HIS A 35 9.67 -3.41 6.99
N SER A 36 9.16 -3.93 8.13
CA SER A 36 8.86 -3.15 9.34
C SER A 36 7.95 -1.94 9.07
N LEU A 37 6.99 -2.09 8.16
CA LEU A 37 6.01 -1.04 7.88
C LEU A 37 5.14 -0.81 9.13
N ASN A 38 4.91 0.46 9.44
CA ASN A 38 3.93 0.83 10.47
C ASN A 38 2.50 0.82 9.90
N GLU A 39 1.52 0.90 10.78
CA GLU A 39 0.10 0.88 10.42
C GLU A 39 -0.27 1.99 9.42
N THR A 40 0.23 3.21 9.62
CA THR A 40 -0.03 4.35 8.73
C THR A 40 0.50 4.08 7.32
N GLN A 41 1.68 3.48 7.18
CA GLN A 41 2.28 3.11 5.90
C GLN A 41 1.47 2.01 5.22
N VAL A 42 1.09 0.95 5.95
CA VAL A 42 0.26 -0.14 5.42
C VAL A 42 -1.08 0.39 4.92
N ASN A 43 -1.78 1.19 5.73
CA ASN A 43 -3.06 1.79 5.38
C ASN A 43 -2.95 2.72 4.16
N SER A 44 -1.85 3.45 4.05
CA SER A 44 -1.61 4.35 2.91
C SER A 44 -1.34 3.59 1.62
N ILE A 45 -0.58 2.49 1.65
CA ILE A 45 -0.40 1.61 0.49
C ILE A 45 -1.75 1.04 0.05
N LEU A 46 -2.53 0.48 0.98
CA LEU A 46 -3.87 -0.04 0.69
C LEU A 46 -4.77 1.05 0.09
N LYS A 47 -4.66 2.28 0.59
CA LYS A 47 -5.43 3.41 0.08
C LYS A 47 -5.07 3.78 -1.34
N VAL A 48 -3.77 3.89 -1.65
CA VAL A 48 -3.30 4.16 -3.01
C VAL A 48 -3.85 3.10 -3.97
N VAL A 49 -3.73 1.83 -3.62
CA VAL A 49 -4.24 0.72 -4.46
C VAL A 49 -5.76 0.77 -4.60
N ASN A 50 -6.51 1.11 -3.54
CA ASN A 50 -7.97 1.27 -3.60
C ASN A 50 -8.38 2.43 -4.53
N VAL A 51 -7.70 3.58 -4.47
CA VAL A 51 -7.96 4.71 -5.37
C VAL A 51 -7.65 4.32 -6.81
N PHE A 52 -6.55 3.61 -7.03
CA PHE A 52 -6.16 3.14 -8.36
C PHE A 52 -7.17 2.12 -8.92
N ASP A 53 -7.67 1.19 -8.10
CA ASP A 53 -8.71 0.24 -8.50
C ASP A 53 -10.02 0.94 -8.87
N PHE A 54 -10.37 2.01 -8.14
CA PHE A 54 -11.51 2.86 -8.48
C PHE A 54 -11.29 3.60 -9.82
N ARG A 55 -10.12 4.25 -10.00
CA ARG A 55 -9.70 4.91 -11.26
C ARG A 55 -9.75 3.97 -12.47
N LEU A 56 -9.46 2.68 -12.26
CA LEU A 56 -9.48 1.68 -13.33
C LEU A 56 -10.91 1.22 -13.71
N LYS A 57 -11.86 1.28 -12.77
CA LYS A 57 -13.23 0.77 -12.96
C LYS A 57 -14.25 1.83 -13.37
N GLU A 58 -14.04 3.07 -12.96
CA GLU A 58 -15.05 4.13 -13.09
C GLU A 58 -14.79 5.02 -14.29
N GLU A 59 -15.81 5.15 -15.14
CA GLU A 59 -15.73 5.91 -16.39
C GLU A 59 -16.31 7.32 -16.23
N THR A 60 -16.95 7.64 -15.11
CA THR A 60 -17.69 8.90 -14.92
C THR A 60 -17.13 9.78 -13.81
N ASP A 61 -17.00 11.07 -14.11
CA ASP A 61 -16.50 12.07 -13.16
C ASP A 61 -17.43 12.27 -11.95
N GLU A 62 -18.73 12.03 -12.08
CA GLU A 62 -19.68 12.18 -10.96
C GLU A 62 -19.43 11.16 -9.85
N ASN A 63 -19.30 9.88 -10.20
CA ASN A 63 -19.00 8.81 -9.23
C ASN A 63 -17.63 9.02 -8.59
N PHE A 64 -16.65 9.44 -9.39
CA PHE A 64 -15.32 9.79 -8.90
C PHE A 64 -15.35 10.93 -7.90
N ASN A 65 -16.03 12.03 -8.22
CA ASN A 65 -16.16 13.18 -7.30
C ASN A 65 -16.84 12.81 -5.99
N LYS A 66 -17.81 11.89 -6.01
CA LYS A 66 -18.45 11.37 -4.80
C LYS A 66 -17.49 10.55 -3.95
N PHE A 67 -16.71 9.66 -4.57
CA PHE A 67 -15.65 8.89 -3.91
C PHE A 67 -14.60 9.80 -3.26
N VAL A 68 -14.11 10.81 -3.99
CA VAL A 68 -13.12 11.77 -3.48
C VAL A 68 -13.64 12.50 -2.23
N LYS A 69 -14.91 12.92 -2.21
CA LYS A 69 -15.51 13.60 -1.06
C LYS A 69 -15.59 12.71 0.18
N GLN A 70 -15.85 11.41 -0.01
CA GLN A 70 -15.91 10.43 1.09
C GLN A 70 -14.53 10.12 1.68
N HIS A 71 -13.45 10.44 0.96
CA HIS A 71 -12.07 10.14 1.35
C HIS A 71 -11.25 11.40 1.68
N ASN A 72 -11.91 12.49 2.09
CA ASN A 72 -11.21 13.73 2.43
C ASN A 72 -10.26 13.59 3.63
N GLU A 73 -10.63 12.82 4.66
CA GLU A 73 -9.76 12.57 5.83
C GLU A 73 -8.49 11.81 5.43
N ASP A 74 -8.62 10.90 4.47
CA ASP A 74 -7.49 10.11 3.96
C ASP A 74 -6.46 10.98 3.23
N LYS A 75 -6.87 12.09 2.62
CA LYS A 75 -5.96 13.03 1.96
C LYS A 75 -4.96 13.63 2.95
N ALA A 76 -5.40 13.94 4.17
CA ALA A 76 -4.52 14.50 5.19
C ALA A 76 -3.40 13.50 5.56
N ASN A 77 -3.77 12.26 5.87
CA ASN A 77 -2.83 11.20 6.23
C ASN A 77 -1.82 10.90 5.11
N LEU A 78 -2.28 10.91 3.86
CA LEU A 78 -1.41 10.69 2.70
C LEU A 78 -0.42 11.86 2.51
N ASN A 79 -0.87 13.10 2.68
CA ASN A 79 -0.01 14.27 2.57
C ASN A 79 1.07 14.30 3.67
N GLU A 80 0.76 13.84 4.89
CA GLU A 80 1.75 13.72 5.97
C GLU A 80 2.90 12.77 5.63
N LEU A 81 2.63 11.76 4.80
CA LEU A 81 3.63 10.83 4.26
C LEU A 81 4.26 11.30 2.94
N GLY A 82 4.00 12.55 2.52
CA GLY A 82 4.54 13.12 1.29
C GLY A 82 3.89 12.62 0.00
N VAL A 83 2.77 11.91 0.07
CA VAL A 83 1.99 11.50 -1.09
C VAL A 83 1.16 12.70 -1.58
N ASP A 84 1.31 13.09 -2.85
CA ASP A 84 0.45 14.11 -3.46
C ASP A 84 -0.98 13.58 -3.65
N SER A 85 -1.80 13.78 -2.62
CA SER A 85 -3.20 13.35 -2.65
C SER A 85 -4.01 14.03 -3.77
N ASN A 86 -3.67 15.26 -4.17
CA ASN A 86 -4.41 15.92 -5.25
C ASN A 86 -4.16 15.23 -6.59
N SER A 87 -2.95 14.73 -6.81
CA SER A 87 -2.64 13.93 -8.01
C SER A 87 -3.15 12.49 -7.92
N LEU A 88 -3.14 11.89 -6.73
CA LEU A 88 -3.70 10.55 -6.51
C LEU A 88 -5.20 10.50 -6.85
N PHE A 89 -5.95 11.51 -6.42
CA PHE A 89 -7.39 11.63 -6.62
C PHE A 89 -7.74 12.38 -7.92
N LYS A 90 -7.21 11.93 -9.06
CA LYS A 90 -7.60 12.35 -10.42
C LYS A 90 -8.25 11.20 -11.19
N ASN A 91 -9.22 11.51 -12.04
CA ASN A 91 -9.92 10.53 -12.85
C ASN A 91 -9.14 10.20 -14.14
N GLU A 92 -7.97 9.59 -13.97
CA GLU A 92 -7.08 9.18 -15.06
C GLU A 92 -6.65 7.73 -14.85
N LEU A 93 -6.27 7.00 -15.92
CA LEU A 93 -5.79 5.63 -15.74
C LEU A 93 -4.52 5.60 -14.87
N PRO A 94 -4.40 4.66 -13.92
CA PRO A 94 -3.23 4.59 -13.06
C PRO A 94 -1.99 4.10 -13.81
N THR A 95 -0.84 4.69 -13.53
CA THR A 95 0.44 4.24 -14.11
C THR A 95 1.34 3.59 -13.07
N LEU A 96 2.22 2.69 -13.52
CA LEU A 96 3.22 2.07 -12.66
C LEU A 96 4.19 3.11 -12.09
N GLU A 97 4.54 4.15 -12.85
CA GLU A 97 5.41 5.23 -12.38
C GLU A 97 4.76 6.08 -11.29
N GLU A 98 3.46 6.40 -11.39
CA GLU A 98 2.72 7.03 -10.29
C GLU A 98 2.75 6.13 -9.04
N PHE A 99 2.51 4.82 -9.22
CA PHE A 99 2.52 3.88 -8.10
C PHE A 99 3.89 3.86 -7.39
N LYS A 100 4.98 3.77 -8.16
CA LYS A 100 6.36 3.84 -7.64
C LYS A 100 6.58 5.14 -6.88
N SER A 101 6.13 6.27 -7.42
CA SER A 101 6.27 7.57 -6.77
C SER A 101 5.52 7.63 -5.44
N TYR A 102 4.27 7.14 -5.37
CA TYR A 102 3.49 7.16 -4.14
C TYR A 102 4.03 6.20 -3.09
N VAL A 103 4.43 4.99 -3.48
CA VAL A 103 5.05 4.03 -2.57
C VAL A 103 6.41 4.54 -2.07
N GLY A 104 7.21 5.17 -2.93
CA GLY A 104 8.48 5.78 -2.55
C GLY A 104 8.36 6.97 -1.60
N ALA A 105 7.20 7.67 -1.60
CA ALA A 105 6.90 8.67 -0.58
C ALA A 105 6.55 8.02 0.77
N ILE A 106 5.78 6.94 0.76
CA ILE A 106 5.35 6.21 1.96
C ILE A 106 6.53 5.50 2.64
N TYR A 107 7.49 5.00 1.85
CA TYR A 107 8.62 4.23 2.35
C TYR A 107 9.89 4.52 1.55
N THR A 108 10.95 4.92 2.26
CA THR A 108 12.15 5.54 1.69
C THR A 108 13.27 4.56 1.32
N GLU A 109 13.20 3.30 1.75
CA GLU A 109 14.18 2.28 1.35
C GLU A 109 13.82 1.68 -0.03
N ALA A 110 14.82 1.10 -0.70
CA ALA A 110 14.64 0.49 -2.02
C ALA A 110 13.55 -0.57 -1.96
N PHE A 111 12.46 -0.33 -2.70
CA PHE A 111 11.28 -1.19 -2.67
C PHE A 111 11.25 -2.13 -3.87
N GLU A 112 10.98 -3.41 -3.62
CA GLU A 112 10.65 -4.36 -4.67
C GLU A 112 9.18 -4.17 -5.08
N ILE A 113 8.90 -3.14 -5.89
CA ILE A 113 7.53 -2.74 -6.28
C ILE A 113 6.75 -3.88 -6.92
N GLU A 114 7.41 -4.68 -7.76
CA GLU A 114 6.77 -5.87 -8.36
C GLU A 114 6.42 -6.90 -7.30
N TYR A 115 7.28 -7.12 -6.31
CA TYR A 115 7.03 -8.04 -5.21
C TYR A 115 5.88 -7.54 -4.33
N LEU A 116 5.81 -6.25 -4.05
CA LEU A 116 4.65 -5.63 -3.38
C LEU A 116 3.36 -5.90 -4.17
N LEU A 117 3.33 -5.59 -5.47
CA LEU A 117 2.15 -5.79 -6.31
C LEU A 117 1.75 -7.28 -6.40
N GLN A 118 2.73 -8.18 -6.48
CA GLN A 118 2.48 -9.62 -6.43
C GLN A 118 1.93 -10.06 -5.08
N SER A 119 2.44 -9.53 -3.97
CA SER A 119 1.96 -9.87 -2.62
C SER A 119 0.51 -9.42 -2.40
N LEU A 120 0.17 -8.20 -2.83
CA LEU A 120 -1.21 -7.68 -2.82
C LEU A 120 -2.12 -8.57 -3.67
N LYS A 121 -1.71 -8.89 -4.90
CA LYS A 121 -2.47 -9.75 -5.81
C LYS A 121 -2.69 -11.15 -5.25
N LYS A 122 -1.66 -11.78 -4.69
CA LYS A 122 -1.76 -13.14 -4.10
C LYS A 122 -2.68 -13.19 -2.90
N GLN A 123 -2.78 -12.10 -2.14
CA GLN A 123 -3.71 -11.96 -1.02
C GLN A 123 -5.09 -11.43 -1.46
N GLU A 124 -5.40 -11.48 -2.76
CA GLU A 124 -6.68 -11.04 -3.34
C GLU A 124 -7.04 -9.55 -3.14
N ILE A 125 -6.06 -8.70 -2.84
CA ILE A 125 -6.26 -7.26 -2.65
C ILE A 125 -6.19 -6.56 -4.02
N ASN A 126 -7.32 -5.99 -4.47
CA ASN A 126 -7.44 -5.22 -5.71
C ASN A 126 -6.72 -5.89 -6.90
N THR A 127 -7.00 -7.18 -7.12
CA THR A 127 -6.28 -8.05 -8.06
C THR A 127 -6.23 -7.51 -9.50
N LYS A 128 -7.29 -6.82 -9.93
CA LYS A 128 -7.38 -6.21 -11.26
C LYS A 128 -6.33 -5.12 -11.45
N VAL A 129 -6.27 -4.16 -10.53
CA VAL A 129 -5.30 -3.06 -10.64
C VAL A 129 -3.87 -3.55 -10.44
N CYS A 130 -3.65 -4.51 -9.53
CA CYS A 130 -2.33 -5.10 -9.37
C CYS A 130 -1.86 -5.80 -10.65
N SER A 131 -2.75 -6.53 -11.33
CA SER A 131 -2.42 -7.17 -12.61
C SER A 131 -2.16 -6.15 -13.70
N TYR A 132 -2.99 -5.11 -13.79
CA TYR A 132 -2.84 -4.02 -14.75
C TYR A 132 -1.50 -3.29 -14.60
N LEU A 133 -1.09 -2.96 -13.37
CA LEU A 133 0.21 -2.34 -13.09
C LEU A 133 1.38 -3.27 -13.37
N LEU A 134 1.27 -4.56 -13.04
CA LEU A 134 2.30 -5.57 -13.32
C LEU A 134 2.51 -5.77 -14.83
N GLU A 135 1.46 -5.63 -15.64
CA GLU A 135 1.56 -5.71 -17.10
C GLU A 135 2.32 -4.53 -17.72
N GLN A 136 2.32 -3.36 -17.08
CA GLN A 136 3.11 -2.20 -17.51
C GLN A 136 4.61 -2.35 -17.22
N SER A 137 5.02 -3.32 -16.40
CA SER A 137 6.44 -3.60 -16.09
C SER A 137 7.11 -4.52 -17.12
N LYS A 138 6.35 -5.01 -18.11
CA LYS A 138 6.82 -5.89 -19.18
C LYS A 138 7.23 -5.10 -20.42
#